data_AF-A0A969HU83-F1
#
_entry.id   AF-A0A969HU83-F1
#
_cell.length_a   1.000
_cell.length_b   1.000
_cell.length_c   1.000
_cell.angle_alpha   90.00
_cell.angle_beta   90.00
_cell.angle_gamma   90.00
#
_symmetry.space_group_name_H-M   'P 1'
#
loop_
_entity.id
_entity.type
_entity.pdbx_description
1 polymer ?
#
loop_
_entity_poly.entity_id
_entity_poly.type
_entity_poly.pdbx_seq_one_letter_code
_entity_poly.pdbx_strand_id
1 'polypeptide(L)'
;MRWWDSLNAAGKRVFAIGGLDAHAFRLTYSGTEYTVFPYVEMFGTVTNYLILNEPLPQDDSRAACALVHRALRTGRSYIVNRMYGTQPAIPLLAPQNYNEWTIGDSPILAAGPLAMVADVGGAADLRLLCNGEIVAQGNGSLERAVDRPGAYRLEAYREGLPWLYTNPIYVRGA
;
A
#
# COMPACT_ATOMS: atom_id res chain seq x y z
N MET A 1 -10.98 2.27 7.26
CA MET A 1 -10.90 1.20 6.24
C MET A 1 -12.16 0.34 6.09
N ARG A 2 -13.07 0.21 7.09
CA ARG A 2 -14.23 -0.71 7.02
C ARG A 2 -15.05 -0.72 5.72
N TRP A 3 -15.33 0.44 5.13
CA TRP A 3 -16.07 0.51 3.85
C TRP A 3 -15.26 -0.11 2.71
N TRP A 4 -13.96 0.21 2.60
CA TRP A 4 -13.06 -0.40 1.62
C TRP A 4 -12.94 -1.92 1.81
N ASP A 5 -12.84 -2.36 3.07
CA ASP A 5 -12.83 -3.78 3.42
C ASP A 5 -14.12 -4.48 2.97
N SER A 6 -15.30 -3.87 3.19
CA SER A 6 -16.58 -4.44 2.77
C SER A 6 -16.72 -4.57 1.24
N LEU A 7 -16.22 -3.58 0.48
CA LEU A 7 -16.24 -3.64 -1.00
C LEU A 7 -15.38 -4.79 -1.51
N ASN A 8 -14.19 -4.96 -0.91
CA ASN A 8 -13.27 -6.02 -1.29
C ASN A 8 -13.75 -7.40 -0.85
N ALA A 9 -14.33 -7.52 0.34
CA ALA A 9 -14.98 -8.75 0.81
C ALA A 9 -16.15 -9.16 -0.09
N ALA A 10 -16.86 -8.20 -0.68
CA ALA A 10 -17.90 -8.41 -1.69
C ALA A 10 -17.36 -8.66 -3.11
N GLY A 11 -16.05 -8.83 -3.29
CA GLY A 11 -15.41 -9.16 -4.56
C GLY A 11 -15.30 -8.01 -5.57
N LYS A 12 -15.52 -6.75 -5.16
CA LYS A 12 -15.52 -5.59 -6.08
C LYS A 12 -14.12 -5.19 -6.59
N ARG A 13 -13.05 -5.70 -5.97
CA ARG A 13 -11.65 -5.42 -6.31
C ARG A 13 -11.34 -3.93 -6.40
N VAL A 14 -11.48 -3.23 -5.28
CA VAL A 14 -11.28 -1.78 -5.16
C VAL A 14 -9.89 -1.50 -4.62
N PHE A 15 -9.16 -0.61 -5.28
CA PHE A 15 -7.82 -0.17 -4.89
C PHE A 15 -7.86 1.23 -4.28
N ALA A 16 -7.04 1.46 -3.26
CA ALA A 16 -6.87 2.73 -2.59
C ALA A 16 -5.76 3.57 -3.25
N ILE A 17 -5.95 4.88 -3.21
CA ILE A 17 -4.98 5.92 -3.55
C ILE A 17 -5.03 6.96 -2.43
N GLY A 18 -3.87 7.31 -1.88
CA GLY A 18 -3.75 8.34 -0.85
C GLY A 18 -3.76 9.75 -1.46
N GLY A 19 -4.51 10.67 -0.86
CA GLY A 19 -4.54 12.08 -1.24
C GLY A 19 -4.40 12.97 -0.01
N LEU A 20 -3.69 14.09 -0.15
CA LEU A 20 -3.42 15.03 0.93
C LEU A 20 -4.51 16.08 1.11
N ASP A 21 -5.29 16.31 0.05
CA ASP A 21 -6.25 17.42 -0.06
C ASP A 21 -5.67 18.75 0.47
N ALA A 22 -4.41 19.01 0.11
CA ALA A 22 -3.63 20.08 0.70
C ALA A 22 -4.23 21.44 0.30
N HIS A 23 -4.54 22.26 1.30
CA HIS A 23 -5.06 23.62 1.15
C HIS A 23 -4.29 24.54 2.09
N ALA A 24 -3.13 25.02 1.63
CA ALA A 24 -2.33 25.96 2.40
C ALA A 24 -3.07 27.31 2.51
N PHE A 25 -3.16 27.85 3.71
CA PHE A 25 -3.73 29.18 3.93
C PHE A 25 -2.89 30.02 4.89
N ARG A 26 -2.94 31.33 4.70
CA ARG A 26 -2.20 32.30 5.52
C ARG A 26 -3.10 32.85 6.60
N LEU A 27 -2.57 32.95 7.81
CA LEU A 27 -3.22 33.52 8.97
C LEU A 27 -2.31 34.61 9.56
N THR A 28 -2.84 35.80 9.79
CA THR A 28 -2.14 36.82 10.58
C THR A 28 -2.63 36.77 12.01
N TYR A 29 -1.73 36.55 12.96
CA TYR A 29 -2.03 36.57 14.39
C TYR A 29 -1.01 37.46 15.11
N SER A 30 -1.52 38.45 15.86
CA SER A 30 -0.70 39.44 16.58
C SER A 30 0.35 40.18 15.71
N GLY A 31 0.02 40.45 14.44
CA GLY A 31 0.92 41.12 13.49
C GLY A 31 1.99 40.22 12.85
N THR A 32 2.01 38.93 13.18
CA THR A 32 2.87 37.93 12.54
C THR A 32 2.05 37.07 11.57
N GLU A 33 2.58 36.84 10.37
CA GLU A 33 1.97 35.94 9.38
C GLU A 33 2.46 34.50 9.59
N TYR A 34 1.51 33.56 9.60
CA TYR A 34 1.75 32.13 9.69
C TYR A 34 1.13 31.44 8.46
N THR A 35 1.80 30.42 7.94
CA THR A 35 1.24 29.54 6.91
C THR A 35 0.80 28.24 7.57
N VAL A 36 -0.51 27.96 7.52
CA VAL A 36 -1.07 26.71 8.00
C VAL A 36 -1.13 25.73 6.83
N PHE A 37 -0.74 24.48 7.09
CA PHE A 37 -0.57 23.41 6.09
C PHE A 37 0.30 23.79 4.88
N PRO A 38 1.56 24.22 5.07
CA PRO A 38 2.45 24.53 3.95
C PRO A 38 2.56 23.34 2.99
N TYR A 39 2.43 23.59 1.68
CA TYR A 39 2.48 22.53 0.67
C TYR A 39 3.77 21.69 0.73
N VAL A 40 4.91 22.33 1.02
CA VAL A 40 6.21 21.66 1.12
C VAL A 40 6.21 20.59 2.21
N GLU A 41 5.58 20.88 3.36
CA GLU A 41 5.44 19.93 4.45
C GLU A 41 4.40 18.85 4.11
N MET A 42 3.23 19.26 3.62
CA MET A 42 2.13 18.35 3.30
C MET A 42 2.54 17.32 2.25
N PHE A 43 3.17 17.74 1.14
CA PHE A 43 3.66 16.85 0.09
C PHE A 43 4.77 15.89 0.56
N GLY A 44 5.39 16.19 1.70
CA GLY A 44 6.35 15.31 2.37
C GLY A 44 5.71 14.19 3.19
N THR A 45 4.37 14.05 3.23
CA THR A 45 3.67 13.10 4.11
C THR A 45 3.07 11.91 3.34
N VAL A 46 1.78 11.90 3.00
CA VAL A 46 1.09 10.84 2.27
C VAL A 46 1.61 10.76 0.83
N THR A 47 2.31 9.67 0.52
CA THR A 47 2.91 9.40 -0.79
C THR A 47 2.44 8.05 -1.31
N ASN A 48 2.00 8.00 -2.57
CA ASN A 48 1.74 6.75 -3.26
C ASN A 48 3.02 6.28 -3.94
N TYR A 49 3.47 5.07 -3.62
CA TYR A 49 4.57 4.41 -4.31
C TYR A 49 3.99 3.42 -5.32
N LEU A 50 4.51 3.44 -6.55
CA LEU A 50 4.04 2.60 -7.64
C LEU A 50 5.02 1.45 -7.89
N ILE A 51 4.49 0.26 -8.17
CA ILE A 51 5.26 -0.90 -8.60
C ILE A 51 5.18 -0.96 -10.12
N LEU A 52 6.29 -0.61 -10.77
CA LEU A 52 6.42 -0.58 -12.22
C LEU A 52 7.32 -1.72 -12.68
N ASN A 53 6.95 -2.35 -13.81
CA ASN A 53 7.77 -3.40 -14.43
C ASN A 53 8.87 -2.82 -15.33
N GLU A 54 8.83 -1.51 -15.56
CA GLU A 54 9.74 -0.78 -16.44
C GLU A 54 9.99 0.60 -15.82
N PRO A 55 11.19 1.20 -16.02
CA PRO A 55 11.50 2.54 -15.53
C PRO A 55 10.51 3.58 -16.07
N LEU A 56 10.23 4.61 -15.28
CA LEU A 56 9.38 5.71 -15.73
C LEU A 56 10.12 6.53 -16.81
N PRO A 57 9.58 6.67 -18.03
CA PRO A 57 10.19 7.49 -19.08
C PRO A 57 10.37 8.94 -18.62
N GLN A 58 11.55 9.50 -18.88
CA GLN A 58 11.87 10.87 -18.50
C GLN A 58 11.48 11.89 -19.59
N ASP A 59 11.56 11.49 -20.86
CA ASP A 59 11.35 12.39 -22.02
C ASP A 59 10.01 12.18 -22.74
N ASP A 60 9.17 11.25 -22.27
CA ASP A 60 7.84 10.98 -22.82
C ASP A 60 6.78 10.98 -21.72
N SER A 61 6.16 12.14 -21.52
CA SER A 61 5.13 12.35 -20.50
C SER A 61 3.87 11.51 -20.76
N ARG A 62 3.54 11.20 -22.01
CA ARG A 62 2.37 10.39 -22.35
C ARG A 62 2.60 8.93 -21.97
N ALA A 63 3.77 8.39 -22.30
CA ALA A 63 4.16 7.05 -21.90
C ALA A 63 4.26 6.95 -20.36
N ALA A 64 4.88 7.93 -19.69
CA ALA A 64 4.96 7.99 -18.23
C ALA A 64 3.56 7.99 -17.58
N CYS A 65 2.64 8.84 -18.05
CA CYS A 65 1.25 8.86 -17.58
C CYS A 65 0.54 7.52 -17.81
N ALA A 66 0.76 6.86 -18.94
CA ALA A 66 0.17 5.55 -19.22
C ALA A 66 0.65 4.48 -18.21
N LEU A 67 1.93 4.48 -17.86
CA LEU A 67 2.49 3.58 -16.85
C LEU A 67 1.92 3.83 -15.46
N VAL A 68 1.83 5.10 -15.05
CA VAL A 68 1.21 5.51 -13.78
C VAL A 68 -0.25 5.03 -13.72
N HIS A 69 -1.04 5.34 -14.75
CA HIS A 69 -2.44 4.91 -14.81
C HIS A 69 -2.60 3.40 -14.81
N ARG A 70 -1.70 2.66 -15.48
CA ARG A 70 -1.70 1.20 -15.48
C ARG A 70 -1.47 0.67 -14.07
N ALA A 71 -0.44 1.16 -13.38
CA ALA A 71 -0.13 0.75 -12.02
C ALA A 71 -1.28 1.02 -11.05
N LEU A 72 -1.88 2.22 -11.11
CA LEU A 72 -3.03 2.57 -10.29
C LEU A 72 -4.27 1.70 -10.60
N ARG A 73 -4.55 1.46 -11.89
CA ARG A 73 -5.69 0.63 -12.33
C ARG A 73 -5.57 -0.82 -11.89
N THR A 74 -4.36 -1.37 -11.88
CA THR A 74 -4.11 -2.74 -11.42
C THR A 74 -3.83 -2.81 -9.93
N GLY A 75 -3.87 -1.68 -9.22
CA GLY A 75 -3.62 -1.61 -7.79
C GLY A 75 -2.18 -1.89 -7.41
N ARG A 76 -1.23 -1.82 -8.36
CA ARG A 76 0.22 -1.95 -8.13
C ARG A 76 0.78 -0.70 -7.48
N SER A 77 0.26 -0.40 -6.29
CA SER A 77 0.68 0.75 -5.48
C SER A 77 0.41 0.52 -4.00
N TYR A 78 1.11 1.29 -3.18
CA TYR A 78 0.88 1.36 -1.75
C TYR A 78 1.06 2.80 -1.25
N ILE A 79 0.50 3.07 -0.09
CA ILE A 79 0.44 4.39 0.52
C ILE A 79 1.40 4.40 1.70
N VAL A 80 2.31 5.36 1.73
CA VAL A 80 3.24 5.58 2.85
C VAL A 80 3.01 6.96 3.43
N ASN A 81 2.91 7.05 4.75
CA ASN A 81 3.04 8.31 5.46
C ASN A 81 4.52 8.57 5.77
N ARG A 82 5.15 9.40 4.94
CA ARG A 82 6.59 9.67 5.00
C ARG A 82 7.04 10.44 6.26
N MET A 83 6.11 10.98 7.05
CA MET A 83 6.43 11.51 8.39
C MET A 83 6.97 10.43 9.33
N TYR A 84 6.55 9.18 9.15
CA TYR A 84 6.95 8.07 10.02
C TYR A 84 7.98 7.13 9.38
N GLY A 85 8.46 7.43 8.17
CA GLY A 85 9.51 6.64 7.52
C GLY A 85 9.49 6.70 6.00
N THR A 86 10.64 6.43 5.39
CA THR A 86 10.79 6.35 3.94
C THR A 86 10.14 5.09 3.35
N GLN A 87 10.23 4.92 2.04
CA GLN A 87 9.80 3.72 1.35
C GLN A 87 10.40 2.46 1.99
N PRO A 88 9.58 1.50 2.48
CA PRO A 88 10.09 0.21 2.88
C PRO A 88 10.47 -0.62 1.64
N ALA A 89 11.44 -1.53 1.80
CA ALA A 89 11.45 -2.72 0.94
C ALA A 89 10.11 -3.43 1.18
N ILE A 90 9.44 -3.92 0.14
CA ILE A 90 8.24 -4.75 0.34
C ILE A 90 8.37 -5.93 -0.60
N PRO A 91 8.97 -7.05 -0.18
CA PRO A 91 8.68 -8.32 -0.83
C PRO A 91 7.24 -8.67 -0.48
N LEU A 92 6.42 -9.01 -1.47
CA LEU A 92 5.10 -9.60 -1.22
C LEU A 92 4.97 -10.83 -2.11
N LEU A 93 4.32 -11.86 -1.56
CA LEU A 93 4.11 -13.23 -2.07
C LEU A 93 5.31 -13.93 -2.72
N ALA A 94 5.86 -14.89 -1.99
CA ALA A 94 6.64 -15.98 -2.57
C ALA A 94 5.84 -17.29 -2.37
N PRO A 95 5.38 -17.95 -3.45
CA PRO A 95 5.50 -19.41 -3.38
C PRO A 95 5.89 -20.09 -4.70
N GLN A 96 6.48 -21.27 -4.48
CA GLN A 96 7.07 -22.25 -5.39
C GLN A 96 6.78 -22.13 -6.89
N ASN A 97 7.87 -22.15 -7.67
CA ASN A 97 7.94 -22.23 -9.13
C ASN A 97 7.78 -20.89 -9.87
N TYR A 98 8.77 -20.01 -9.68
CA TYR A 98 9.19 -18.94 -10.61
C TYR A 98 8.26 -17.72 -10.81
N ASN A 99 7.05 -17.68 -10.26
CA ASN A 99 6.20 -16.47 -10.31
C ASN A 99 6.05 -15.82 -8.93
N GLU A 100 6.76 -14.71 -8.73
CA GLU A 100 6.53 -13.78 -7.63
C GLU A 100 5.25 -12.99 -7.92
N TRP A 101 4.23 -13.13 -7.06
CA TRP A 101 3.02 -12.32 -7.14
C TRP A 101 3.22 -11.09 -6.27
N THR A 102 2.58 -9.96 -6.55
CA THR A 102 2.72 -8.76 -5.72
C THR A 102 1.40 -8.04 -5.53
N ILE A 103 1.45 -6.89 -4.87
CA ILE A 103 0.32 -5.99 -4.62
C ILE A 103 -0.48 -5.77 -5.92
N GLY A 104 -1.79 -6.00 -5.87
CA GLY A 104 -2.69 -5.89 -7.03
C GLY A 104 -2.92 -7.19 -7.81
N ASP A 105 -2.08 -8.20 -7.62
CA ASP A 105 -2.21 -9.48 -8.33
C ASP A 105 -3.38 -10.34 -7.78
N SER A 106 -3.62 -11.49 -8.42
CA SER A 106 -4.73 -12.37 -8.08
C SER A 106 -4.37 -13.86 -8.21
N PRO A 107 -3.51 -14.40 -7.33
CA PRO A 107 -3.12 -15.80 -7.38
C PRO A 107 -4.29 -16.74 -7.03
N ILE A 108 -4.19 -17.99 -7.46
CA ILE A 108 -5.20 -19.05 -7.22
C ILE A 108 -4.60 -20.10 -6.28
N LEU A 109 -5.37 -20.55 -5.28
CA LEU A 109 -4.96 -21.56 -4.28
C LEU A 109 -4.87 -23.01 -4.81
N ALA A 110 -4.90 -23.23 -6.13
CA ALA A 110 -4.98 -24.56 -6.73
C ALA A 110 -3.79 -25.47 -6.39
N ALA A 111 -2.62 -24.91 -6.13
CA ALA A 111 -1.40 -25.64 -5.79
C ALA A 111 -1.14 -25.76 -4.26
N GLY A 112 -2.10 -25.33 -3.42
CA GLY A 112 -1.97 -25.30 -1.97
C GLY A 112 -1.78 -23.89 -1.39
N PRO A 113 -1.43 -23.80 -0.10
CA PRO A 113 -1.26 -22.52 0.59
C PRO A 113 -0.18 -21.64 -0.03
N LEU A 114 -0.40 -20.33 -0.03
CA LEU A 114 0.57 -19.33 -0.51
C LEU A 114 1.30 -18.73 0.70
N ALA A 115 2.62 -18.51 0.62
CA ALA A 115 3.32 -17.80 1.69
C ALA A 115 3.29 -16.28 1.44
N MET A 116 2.61 -15.56 2.34
CA MET A 116 2.62 -14.11 2.43
C MET A 116 3.82 -13.69 3.27
N VAL A 117 4.85 -13.17 2.62
CA VAL A 117 6.03 -12.60 3.28
C VAL A 117 5.95 -11.08 3.18
N ALA A 118 6.33 -10.37 4.24
CA ALA A 118 6.62 -8.95 4.19
C ALA A 118 7.78 -8.63 5.13
N ASP A 119 8.69 -7.77 4.69
CA ASP A 119 9.79 -7.23 5.49
C ASP A 119 9.90 -5.76 5.16
N VAL A 120 9.73 -4.89 6.15
CA VAL A 120 9.73 -3.44 5.98
C VAL A 120 11.08 -2.79 6.33
N GLY A 121 12.12 -3.58 6.59
CA GLY A 121 13.50 -3.11 6.79
C GLY A 121 13.75 -2.37 8.10
N GLY A 122 12.93 -2.61 9.14
CA GLY A 122 13.09 -1.98 10.45
C GLY A 122 11.87 -2.16 11.36
N ALA A 123 11.94 -1.68 12.59
CA ALA A 123 10.85 -1.83 13.56
C ALA A 123 9.56 -1.15 13.09
N ALA A 124 8.48 -1.94 13.01
CA ALA A 124 7.12 -1.49 12.76
C ALA A 124 6.14 -2.60 13.12
N ASP A 125 5.01 -2.27 13.72
CA ASP A 125 3.95 -3.23 13.99
C ASP A 125 3.23 -3.56 12.69
N LEU A 126 3.41 -4.78 12.22
CA LEU A 126 2.80 -5.26 10.99
C LEU A 126 1.51 -6.01 11.29
N ARG A 127 0.53 -5.80 10.41
CA ARG A 127 -0.76 -6.50 10.42
C ARG A 127 -1.05 -6.96 9.02
N LEU A 128 -1.18 -8.27 8.83
CA LEU A 128 -1.75 -8.85 7.63
C LEU A 128 -3.24 -9.00 7.86
N LEU A 129 -4.05 -8.36 7.02
CA LEU A 129 -5.50 -8.44 7.06
C LEU A 129 -6.00 -9.26 5.88
N CYS A 130 -7.07 -10.01 6.09
CA CYS A 130 -7.87 -10.64 5.05
C CYS A 130 -9.31 -10.18 5.20
N ASN A 131 -9.85 -9.50 4.18
CA ASN A 131 -11.22 -8.96 4.19
C ASN A 131 -11.52 -8.06 5.42
N GLY A 132 -10.51 -7.33 5.90
CA GLY A 132 -10.63 -6.43 7.07
C GLY A 132 -10.37 -7.09 8.43
N GLU A 133 -10.16 -8.41 8.49
CA GLU A 133 -9.80 -9.13 9.71
C GLU A 133 -8.30 -9.37 9.79
N ILE A 134 -7.69 -9.12 10.95
CA ILE A 134 -6.27 -9.41 11.17
C ILE A 134 -6.09 -10.94 11.21
N VAL A 135 -5.26 -11.47 10.31
CA VAL A 135 -4.94 -12.91 10.21
C VAL A 135 -3.52 -13.25 10.64
N ALA A 136 -2.63 -12.26 10.65
CA ALA A 136 -1.29 -12.38 11.21
C ALA A 136 -0.78 -11.01 11.66
N GLN A 137 0.14 -11.03 12.61
CA GLN A 137 0.85 -9.84 13.09
C GLN A 137 2.33 -10.17 13.22
N GLY A 138 3.18 -9.15 13.11
CA GLY A 138 4.62 -9.26 13.25
C GLY A 138 5.23 -7.91 13.62
N ASN A 139 6.55 -7.88 13.84
CA ASN A 139 7.28 -6.65 14.05
C ASN A 139 8.48 -6.60 13.09
N GLY A 140 8.48 -5.60 12.21
CA GLY A 140 9.48 -5.41 11.15
C GLY A 140 9.43 -6.41 9.99
N SER A 141 9.07 -7.65 10.26
CA SER A 141 8.76 -8.65 9.24
C SER A 141 7.63 -9.58 9.69
N LEU A 142 7.02 -10.25 8.72
CA LEU A 142 6.03 -11.31 8.94
C LEU A 142 6.08 -12.33 7.82
N GLU A 143 5.79 -13.58 8.17
CA GLU A 143 5.52 -14.65 7.22
C GLU A 143 4.25 -15.39 7.65
N ARG A 144 3.35 -15.62 6.69
CA ARG A 144 2.11 -16.35 6.95
C ARG A 144 1.70 -17.18 5.73
N ALA A 145 1.56 -18.48 5.92
CA ALA A 145 0.84 -19.31 4.97
C ALA A 145 -0.66 -18.93 4.95
N VAL A 146 -1.19 -18.68 3.76
CA VAL A 146 -2.61 -18.38 3.54
C VAL A 146 -3.25 -19.44 2.65
N ASP A 147 -4.37 -19.96 3.11
CA ASP A 147 -5.08 -21.11 2.55
C ASP A 147 -6.55 -20.81 2.25
N ARG A 148 -6.99 -19.58 2.52
CA ARG A 148 -8.36 -19.12 2.23
C ARG A 148 -8.38 -18.00 1.18
N PRO A 149 -9.37 -17.99 0.28
CA PRO A 149 -9.59 -16.87 -0.64
C PRO A 149 -9.89 -15.57 0.12
N GLY A 150 -9.53 -14.43 -0.46
CA GLY A 150 -9.82 -13.13 0.11
C GLY A 150 -8.90 -12.02 -0.40
N ALA A 151 -9.22 -10.79 0.00
CA ALA A 151 -8.37 -9.63 -0.24
C ALA A 151 -7.39 -9.47 0.92
N TYR A 152 -6.11 -9.76 0.68
CA TYR A 152 -5.04 -9.67 1.66
C TYR A 152 -4.32 -8.34 1.58
N ARG A 153 -4.30 -7.58 2.68
CA ARG A 153 -3.62 -6.27 2.78
C ARG A 153 -2.63 -6.28 3.92
N LEU A 154 -1.47 -5.66 3.71
CA LEU A 154 -0.53 -5.33 4.77
C LEU A 154 -0.77 -3.91 5.26
N GLU A 155 -0.79 -3.76 6.59
CA GLU A 155 -0.72 -2.48 7.28
C GLU A 155 0.52 -2.47 8.16
N ALA A 156 1.24 -1.35 8.22
CA ALA A 156 2.35 -1.16 9.14
C ALA A 156 2.16 0.13 9.95
N TYR A 157 2.50 0.04 11.24
CA TYR A 157 2.40 1.12 12.20
C TYR A 157 3.75 1.36 12.87
N ARG A 158 4.05 2.62 13.16
CA ARG A 158 5.22 3.01 13.96
C ARG A 158 4.73 3.90 15.08
N GLU A 159 5.12 3.57 16.32
CA GLU A 159 4.64 4.29 17.51
C GLU A 159 3.09 4.33 17.61
N GLY A 160 2.43 3.28 17.13
CA GLY A 160 0.96 3.21 17.05
C GLY A 160 0.33 4.04 15.93
N LEU A 161 1.13 4.79 15.16
CA LEU A 161 0.66 5.68 14.10
C LEU A 161 0.76 5.01 12.72
N PRO A 162 -0.20 5.24 11.82
CA PRO A 162 -0.17 4.63 10.50
C PRO A 162 1.03 5.07 9.67
N TRP A 163 1.80 4.09 9.19
CA TRP A 163 2.94 4.34 8.33
C TRP A 163 2.74 3.79 6.92
N LEU A 164 2.20 2.58 6.77
CA LEU A 164 2.05 1.90 5.47
C LEU A 164 0.66 1.28 5.33
N TYR A 165 0.07 1.43 4.15
CA TYR A 165 -1.08 0.65 3.69
C TYR A 165 -0.82 0.13 2.28
N THR A 166 -0.83 -1.18 2.08
CA THR A 166 -0.74 -1.75 0.72
C THR A 166 -2.11 -1.83 0.06
N ASN A 167 -2.16 -1.77 -1.26
CA ASN A 167 -3.31 -2.36 -1.96
C ASN A 167 -3.34 -3.88 -1.74
N PRO A 168 -4.53 -4.50 -1.85
CA PRO A 168 -4.67 -5.92 -1.57
C PRO A 168 -4.09 -6.79 -2.68
N ILE A 169 -3.71 -8.00 -2.29
CA ILE A 169 -3.56 -9.14 -3.19
C ILE A 169 -4.83 -9.98 -3.09
N TYR A 170 -5.47 -10.29 -4.22
CA TYR A 170 -6.73 -11.03 -4.23
C TYR A 170 -6.50 -12.51 -4.45
N VAL A 171 -6.35 -13.24 -3.36
CA VAL A 171 -6.24 -14.69 -3.41
C VAL A 171 -7.60 -15.28 -3.79
N ARG A 172 -7.63 -16.09 -4.84
CA ARG A 172 -8.84 -16.74 -5.35
C ARG A 172 -8.88 -18.21 -4.96
N GLY A 173 -10.09 -18.72 -4.74
CA GLY A 173 -10.32 -20.16 -4.65
C GLY A 173 -10.07 -20.82 -6.01
N ALA A 174 -9.74 -22.11 -5.97
CA ALA A 174 -9.71 -22.95 -7.16
C ALA A 174 -11.12 -23.14 -7.74
#